data_AF-A0A0T6AWF9-F1
#
_entry.id   AF-A0A0T6AWF9-F1
#
_cell.length_a   1.000
_cell.length_b   1.000
_cell.length_c   1.000
_cell.angle_alpha   90.00
_cell.angle_beta   90.00
_cell.angle_gamma   90.00
#
_symmetry.space_group_name_H-M   'P 1'
#
loop_
_entity.id
_entity.type
_entity.pdbx_description
1 polymer ?
#
loop_
_entity_poly.entity_id
_entity_poly.type
_entity_poly.pdbx_seq_one_letter_code
_entity_poly.pdbx_strand_id
1 'polypeptide(L)'
;MNNLRHMQSRLYPSFYTQVRLMTQLGDLGSGAGKGGGGGGSIREAGGAFGRAEAAKEEEYFYKKQKQQLAQLKTDLHNEIAFHEEQIQRHQEAIARHKKRVSDIESK
;
A
#
# COMPACT_ATOMS: atom_id res chain seq x y z
N MET A 1 -43.18 42.54 35.75
CA MET A 1 -42.45 41.95 36.90
C MET A 1 -41.25 41.21 36.35
N ASN A 2 -40.09 41.56 36.90
CA ASN A 2 -38.76 41.07 36.61
C ASN A 2 -38.69 39.55 36.40
N ASN A 3 -37.86 39.10 35.46
CA ASN A 3 -36.60 38.46 35.86
C ASN A 3 -35.68 38.16 34.67
N LEU A 4 -34.52 38.80 34.74
CA LEU A 4 -33.27 38.34 34.14
C LEU A 4 -33.03 36.87 34.50
N ARG A 5 -32.47 36.11 33.54
CA ARG A 5 -31.40 35.11 33.70
C ARG A 5 -31.14 34.47 32.33
N HIS A 6 -30.23 35.00 31.54
CA HIS A 6 -28.77 34.78 31.56
C HIS A 6 -28.39 34.02 30.28
N MET A 7 -28.04 34.79 29.24
CA MET A 7 -27.26 34.27 28.10
C MET A 7 -25.94 33.74 28.66
N GLN A 8 -25.78 32.42 28.75
CA GLN A 8 -24.45 31.84 28.83
C GLN A 8 -24.01 31.40 27.45
N SER A 9 -23.04 32.16 26.97
CA SER A 9 -22.18 31.93 25.82
C SER A 9 -21.75 30.47 25.69
N ARG A 10 -21.96 29.90 24.49
CA ARG A 10 -21.25 28.72 24.01
C ARG A 10 -19.75 29.05 23.94
N LEU A 11 -19.02 28.79 25.03
CA LEU A 11 -17.56 28.79 25.02
C LEU A 11 -17.10 27.46 24.44
N TYR A 12 -16.72 27.49 23.16
CA TYR A 12 -15.86 26.46 22.59
C TYR A 12 -14.49 26.55 23.28
N PRO A 13 -13.99 25.50 23.97
CA PRO A 13 -12.59 25.47 24.32
C PRO A 13 -11.79 25.28 23.03
N SER A 14 -11.25 26.41 22.57
CA SER A 14 -10.15 26.51 21.62
C SER A 14 -9.00 25.62 22.06
N PHE A 15 -8.56 24.78 21.12
CA PHE A 15 -7.21 24.31 20.81
C PHE A 15 -6.16 24.21 21.94
N TYR A 16 -5.36 23.15 21.83
CA TYR A 16 -4.19 22.79 22.64
C TYR A 16 -4.43 21.86 23.84
N THR A 17 -5.15 20.75 23.60
CA THR A 17 -4.71 19.49 24.21
C THR A 17 -3.30 19.22 23.70
N GLN A 18 -2.33 19.41 24.59
CA GLN A 18 -0.91 19.22 24.35
C GLN A 18 -0.65 17.75 23.99
N VAL A 19 -0.63 17.46 22.69
CA VAL A 19 -0.09 16.22 22.13
C VAL A 19 1.42 16.25 22.36
N ARG A 20 1.85 15.85 23.56
CA ARG A 20 3.25 15.55 23.85
C ARG A 20 3.54 14.14 23.33
N LEU A 21 3.52 14.01 22.00
CA LEU A 21 3.79 12.77 21.28
C LEU A 21 5.10 12.94 20.50
N MET A 22 6.17 13.27 21.22
CA MET A 22 7.51 13.39 20.70
C MET A 22 8.47 12.85 21.77
N THR A 23 9.44 12.04 21.34
CA THR A 23 10.61 11.56 22.11
C THR A 23 10.53 10.16 22.77
N GLN A 24 9.91 9.17 22.13
CA GLN A 24 10.29 7.75 22.32
C GLN A 24 10.38 6.98 21.00
N LEU A 25 10.79 7.67 19.93
CA LEU A 25 11.26 7.02 18.72
C LEU A 25 12.76 6.83 18.92
N GLY A 26 13.18 5.62 19.31
CA GLY A 26 14.60 5.26 19.33
C GLY A 26 15.19 5.39 17.93
N ASP A 27 16.45 5.83 17.83
CA ASP A 27 17.15 5.98 16.56
C ASP A 27 17.23 4.64 15.81
N LEU A 28 17.08 4.67 14.48
CA LEU A 28 17.33 3.50 13.64
C LEU A 28 18.72 2.94 13.96
N GLY A 29 18.79 1.68 14.40
CA GLY A 29 20.04 1.00 14.78
C GLY A 29 20.57 1.30 16.20
N SER A 30 19.73 1.81 17.11
CA SER A 30 20.10 2.03 18.53
C SER A 30 20.08 0.77 19.40
N GLY A 31 19.83 -0.42 18.85
CA GLY A 31 19.53 -1.60 19.66
C GLY A 31 18.09 -1.63 20.15
N ALA A 32 17.49 -2.83 20.17
CA ALA A 32 16.14 -3.19 20.61
C ALA A 32 15.09 -2.04 20.58
N GLY A 33 14.78 -1.53 19.39
CA GLY A 33 13.79 -0.47 19.15
C GLY A 33 13.10 -0.61 17.80
N LYS A 34 11.86 -0.06 17.68
CA LYS A 34 10.82 -0.34 16.66
C LYS A 34 11.34 -0.57 15.23
N GLY A 35 11.56 -1.84 14.89
CA GLY A 35 11.80 -2.27 13.52
C GLY A 35 12.51 -3.62 13.44
N GLY A 36 11.81 -4.70 13.82
CA GLY A 36 12.33 -6.07 13.78
C GLY A 36 13.04 -6.45 15.09
N GLY A 37 12.61 -7.56 15.70
CA GLY A 37 13.19 -8.09 16.94
C GLY A 37 14.71 -8.23 16.84
N GLY A 38 15.40 -8.11 17.99
CA GLY A 38 16.86 -8.01 18.11
C GLY A 38 17.60 -8.86 17.10
N GLY A 39 18.02 -8.23 15.99
CA GLY A 39 18.62 -8.89 14.83
C GLY A 39 20.05 -9.34 15.07
N GLY A 40 20.28 -10.08 16.17
CA GLY A 40 21.60 -10.49 16.65
C GLY A 40 22.28 -9.44 17.54
N SER A 41 23.35 -9.87 18.19
CA SER A 41 24.11 -9.09 19.17
C SER A 41 24.69 -7.78 18.61
N ILE A 42 24.95 -7.69 17.30
CA ILE A 42 25.53 -6.50 16.65
C ILE A 42 24.49 -5.38 16.50
N ARG A 43 23.28 -5.74 16.06
CA ARG A 43 22.17 -4.79 15.92
C ARG A 43 21.56 -4.43 17.26
N GLU A 44 21.59 -5.35 18.23
CA GLU A 44 21.16 -5.14 19.61
C GLU A 44 22.12 -4.27 20.43
N ALA A 45 23.44 -4.44 20.26
CA ALA A 45 24.44 -3.61 20.94
C ALA A 45 24.35 -2.13 20.54
N GLY A 46 23.85 -1.85 19.32
CA GLY A 46 23.74 -0.50 18.78
C GLY A 46 25.12 0.13 18.50
N GLY A 47 25.15 1.14 17.63
CA GLY A 47 26.38 1.85 17.28
C GLY A 47 26.58 2.01 15.77
N ALA A 48 27.76 2.46 15.35
CA ALA A 48 28.02 2.76 13.93
C ALA A 48 27.84 1.53 13.02
N PHE A 49 28.28 0.36 13.47
CA PHE A 49 28.12 -0.90 12.72
C PHE A 49 26.67 -1.39 12.70
N GLY A 50 25.97 -1.37 13.83
CA GLY A 50 24.53 -1.74 13.89
C GLY A 50 23.64 -0.82 13.05
N ARG A 51 23.94 0.48 12.97
CA ARG A 51 23.27 1.44 12.07
C ARG A 51 23.56 1.16 10.59
N ALA A 52 24.82 0.87 10.26
CA ALA A 52 25.21 0.56 8.89
C ALA A 52 24.60 -0.77 8.40
N GLU A 53 24.47 -1.76 9.27
CA GLU A 53 23.80 -3.04 8.96
C GLU A 53 22.30 -2.83 8.76
N ALA A 54 21.62 -2.11 9.65
CA ALA A 54 20.20 -1.80 9.50
C ALA A 54 19.89 -1.08 8.18
N ALA A 55 20.70 -0.09 7.80
CA ALA A 55 20.52 0.64 6.55
C ALA A 55 20.69 -0.26 5.31
N LYS A 56 21.68 -1.17 5.31
CA LYS A 56 21.89 -2.14 4.22
C LYS A 56 20.74 -3.14 4.11
N GLU A 57 20.25 -3.64 5.23
CA GLU A 57 19.09 -4.53 5.25
C GLU A 57 17.85 -3.83 4.71
N GLU A 58 17.57 -2.61 5.15
CA GLU A 58 16.44 -1.81 4.65
C GLU A 58 16.54 -1.57 3.15
N GLU A 59 17.72 -1.20 2.63
CA GLU A 59 17.95 -1.02 1.20
C GLU A 59 17.69 -2.33 0.42
N TYR A 60 18.17 -3.46 0.94
CA TYR A 60 17.96 -4.76 0.33
C TYR A 60 16.48 -5.13 0.26
N PHE A 61 15.75 -5.00 1.38
CA PHE A 61 14.32 -5.31 1.42
C PHE A 61 13.50 -4.36 0.56
N TYR A 62 13.85 -3.07 0.52
CA TYR A 62 13.21 -2.11 -0.37
C TYR A 62 13.38 -2.49 -1.84
N LYS A 63 14.60 -2.82 -2.27
CA LYS A 63 14.86 -3.30 -3.64
C LYS A 63 14.09 -4.57 -3.95
N LYS A 64 14.06 -5.54 -3.01
CA LYS A 64 13.34 -6.81 -3.18
C LYS A 64 11.83 -6.60 -3.31
N GLN A 65 11.23 -5.75 -2.47
CA GLN A 65 9.81 -5.41 -2.56
C GLN A 65 9.49 -4.72 -3.89
N LYS A 66 10.33 -3.77 -4.33
CA LYS A 66 10.18 -3.10 -5.62
C LYS A 66 10.24 -4.10 -6.79
N GLN A 67 11.15 -5.07 -6.75
CA GLN A 67 11.24 -6.13 -7.76
C GLN A 67 10.00 -7.02 -7.77
N GLN A 68 9.51 -7.46 -6.61
CA GLN A 68 8.31 -8.27 -6.50
C GLN A 68 7.07 -7.54 -7.04
N LEU A 69 6.91 -6.26 -6.72
CA LEU A 69 5.81 -5.44 -7.25
C LEU A 69 5.90 -5.26 -8.77
N ALA A 70 7.10 -5.06 -9.31
CA ALA A 70 7.30 -4.96 -10.75
C ALA A 70 6.96 -6.26 -11.48
N GLN A 71 7.35 -7.40 -10.90
CA GLN A 71 7.02 -8.74 -11.42
C GLN A 71 5.50 -8.96 -11.42
N LEU A 72 4.83 -8.73 -10.28
CA LEU A 72 3.37 -8.87 -10.18
C LEU A 72 2.63 -8.01 -11.20
N LYS A 73 3.07 -6.77 -11.41
CA LYS A 73 2.48 -5.88 -12.41
C LYS A 73 2.65 -6.44 -13.83
N THR A 74 3.81 -7.01 -14.13
CA THR A 74 4.11 -7.61 -15.44
C THR A 74 3.25 -8.84 -15.67
N ASP A 75 3.13 -9.71 -14.67
CA ASP A 75 2.32 -10.92 -14.74
C ASP A 75 0.84 -10.58 -15.00
N LEU A 76 0.29 -9.61 -14.26
CA LEU A 76 -1.08 -9.13 -14.47
C LEU A 76 -1.30 -8.54 -15.87
N HIS A 77 -0.35 -7.77 -16.40
CA HIS A 77 -0.47 -7.27 -17.77
C HIS A 77 -0.47 -8.40 -18.81
N ASN A 78 0.35 -9.42 -18.60
CA ASN A 78 0.41 -10.58 -19.49
C ASN A 78 -0.91 -11.37 -19.45
N GLU A 79 -1.48 -11.56 -18.26
CA GLU A 79 -2.80 -12.21 -18.07
C GLU A 79 -3.92 -11.43 -18.76
N ILE A 80 -3.95 -10.10 -18.61
CA ILE A 80 -4.91 -9.24 -19.32
C ILE A 80 -4.78 -9.42 -20.83
N ALA A 81 -3.57 -9.28 -21.37
CA ALA A 81 -3.32 -9.41 -22.82
C ALA A 81 -3.74 -10.79 -23.34
N PHE A 82 -3.43 -11.86 -22.60
CA PHE A 82 -3.86 -13.21 -22.94
C PHE A 82 -5.39 -13.32 -23.00
N HIS A 83 -6.10 -12.80 -22.00
CA HIS A 83 -7.57 -12.83 -21.99
C HIS A 83 -8.21 -11.97 -23.08
N GLU A 84 -7.64 -10.81 -23.38
CA GLU A 84 -8.07 -9.98 -24.51
C GLU A 84 -7.95 -10.73 -25.85
N GLU A 85 -6.84 -11.45 -26.06
CA GLU A 85 -6.65 -12.26 -27.26
C GLU A 85 -7.68 -13.41 -27.35
N GLN A 86 -7.97 -14.09 -26.23
CA GLN A 86 -9.01 -15.13 -26.20
C GLN A 86 -10.39 -14.57 -26.53
N ILE A 87 -10.74 -13.40 -25.98
CA ILE A 87 -12.00 -12.72 -26.26
C ILE A 87 -12.11 -12.42 -27.75
N GLN A 88 -11.06 -11.87 -28.36
CA GLN A 88 -11.04 -11.58 -29.80
C GLN A 88 -11.29 -12.85 -30.63
N ARG A 89 -10.54 -13.93 -30.36
CA ARG A 89 -10.69 -15.22 -31.06
C ARG A 89 -12.12 -15.77 -30.94
N HIS A 90 -12.73 -15.67 -29.76
CA HIS A 90 -14.11 -16.08 -29.55
C HIS A 90 -15.13 -15.19 -30.28
N GLN A 91 -14.93 -13.88 -30.28
CA GLN A 91 -15.78 -12.95 -31.04
C GLN A 91 -15.74 -13.24 -32.54
N GLU A 92 -14.56 -13.52 -33.09
CA GLU A 92 -14.40 -13.91 -34.50
C GLU A 92 -15.13 -15.24 -34.80
N ALA A 93 -15.02 -16.23 -33.90
CA ALA A 93 -15.75 -17.48 -34.05
C ALA A 93 -17.28 -17.27 -34.05
N ILE A 94 -17.78 -16.46 -33.11
CA ILE A 94 -19.20 -16.09 -33.04
C ILE A 94 -19.62 -15.39 -34.34
N ALA A 95 -18.83 -14.46 -34.86
CA ALA A 95 -19.13 -13.76 -36.10
C ALA A 95 -19.21 -14.72 -37.30
N ARG A 96 -18.27 -15.67 -37.40
CA ARG A 96 -18.31 -16.73 -38.44
C ARG A 96 -19.57 -17.57 -38.34
N HIS A 97 -19.98 -17.97 -37.13
CA HIS A 97 -21.19 -18.77 -36.93
C HIS A 97 -22.45 -17.97 -37.24
N LYS A 98 -22.55 -16.71 -36.81
CA LYS A 98 -23.66 -15.81 -37.16
C LYS A 98 -23.82 -15.65 -38.66
N LYS A 99 -22.71 -15.44 -39.38
CA LYS A 99 -22.73 -15.36 -40.85
C LYS A 99 -23.27 -16.66 -41.46
N ARG A 100 -22.78 -17.82 -41.00
CA ARG A 100 -23.24 -19.12 -41.51
C ARG A 100 -24.73 -19.36 -41.25
N VAL A 101 -25.27 -18.93 -40.11
CA VAL A 101 -26.71 -18.99 -39.82
C VAL A 101 -27.49 -18.11 -40.80
N SER A 102 -27.07 -16.86 -40.98
CA SER A 102 -27.71 -15.94 -41.94
C SER A 102 -27.69 -16.48 -43.38
N ASP A 103 -26.57 -17.07 -43.82
CA ASP A 103 -26.45 -17.67 -45.15
C ASP A 103 -27.43 -18.85 -45.34
N ILE A 104 -27.73 -19.61 -44.28
CA ILE A 104 -28.70 -20.71 -44.29
C ILE A 104 -30.14 -20.16 -44.26
N GLU A 105 -30.42 -19.15 -43.46
CA GLU A 105 -31.77 -18.52 -43.36
C GLU A 105 -32.17 -17.80 -44.65
N SER A 106 -31.19 -17.30 -45.42
CA SER A 106 -31.42 -16.60 -46.70
C SER A 106 -31.65 -17.53 -47.90
N LYS A 107 -31.57 -18.86 -47.72
CA LYS A 107 -31.83 -19.87 -48.75
C LYS A 107 -33.21 -20.47 -48.60
#